data_AF-A0ABD5DG95-F1
#
_entry.id   AF-A0ABD5DG95-F1
#
_cell.length_a   1.000
_cell.length_b   1.000
_cell.length_c   1.000
_cell.angle_alpha   90.00
_cell.angle_beta   90.00
_cell.angle_gamma   90.00
#
_symmetry.space_group_name_H-M   'P 1'
#
loop_
_entity.id
_entity.type
_entity.pdbx_description
1 polymer ?
#
loop_
_entity_poly.entity_id
_entity_poly.type
_entity_poly.pdbx_seq_one_letter_code
_entity_poly.pdbx_strand_id
1 'polypeptide(L)' 'EIERGQVLAKPGTINPHTKFESEVYILSKDEGGRHTPFFKGYRPQFYFRTTDVTGTIELPEGVEMVMPGDNIKMVVTLI' A
#
# COMPACT_ATOMS: atom_id res chain seq x y z
N GLU A 1 22.70 14.86 -0.57
CA GLU A 1 22.15 14.36 -1.84
C GLU A 1 20.63 14.24 -1.68
N ILE A 2 19.84 14.57 -2.71
CA ILE A 2 18.36 14.56 -2.68
C ILE A 2 17.90 13.52 -3.70
N GLU A 3 16.90 12.72 -3.34
CA GLU A 3 16.36 11.64 -4.17
C GLU A 3 14.85 11.81 -4.41
N ARG A 4 14.38 11.25 -5.53
CA ARG A 4 12.96 11.23 -5.88
C ARG A 4 12.17 10.46 -4.81
N GLY A 5 11.08 11.06 -4.33
CA GLY A 5 10.30 10.53 -3.20
C GLY A 5 10.50 11.31 -1.89
N GLN A 6 11.61 12.03 -1.76
CA GLN A 6 11.80 12.96 -0.65
C GLN A 6 10.92 14.22 -0.81
N VAL A 7 10.66 14.89 0.30
CA VAL A 7 9.84 16.12 0.34
C VAL A 7 10.57 17.23 1.08
N LEU A 8 10.33 18.48 0.66
CA LEU A 8 10.66 19.66 1.44
C LEU A 8 9.46 20.03 2.30
N ALA A 9 9.67 20.17 3.60
CA ALA A 9 8.62 20.50 4.56
C ALA A 9 9.12 21.49 5.60
N LYS A 10 8.21 22.26 6.19
CA LYS A 10 8.53 23.13 7.33
C LYS A 10 9.09 22.26 8.47
N PRO A 11 10.14 22.71 9.18
CA PRO A 11 10.72 21.92 10.27
C PRO A 11 9.68 21.47 11.30
N GLY A 12 9.70 20.18 11.65
CA GLY A 12 8.81 19.57 12.65
C GLY A 12 7.37 19.33 12.21
N THR A 13 7.03 19.49 10.92
CA THR A 13 5.63 19.35 10.45
C THR A 13 5.29 17.98 9.87
N ILE A 14 6.29 17.17 9.52
CA ILE A 14 6.10 15.81 9.03
C ILE A 14 7.28 14.94 9.44
N ASN A 15 7.00 13.70 9.83
CA ASN A 15 8.01 12.69 10.14
C ASN A 15 7.89 11.53 9.15
N PRO A 16 9.01 10.87 8.79
CA PRO A 16 8.97 9.67 7.97
C PRO A 16 8.40 8.49 8.77
N HIS A 17 7.61 7.65 8.09
CA HIS A 17 7.01 6.44 8.66
C HIS A 17 7.12 5.29 7.66
N THR A 18 7.29 4.07 8.17
CA THR A 18 7.36 2.85 7.36
C THR A 18 6.22 1.89 7.61
N LYS A 19 5.52 1.99 8.76
CA LYS A 19 4.34 1.16 9.09
C LYS A 19 3.11 2.04 9.27
N PHE A 20 2.01 1.68 8.62
CA PHE A 20 0.73 2.41 8.71
C PHE A 20 -0.47 1.48 8.47
N GLU A 21 -1.63 1.86 8.99
CA GLU A 21 -2.93 1.26 8.66
C GLU A 21 -3.58 2.07 7.53
N SER A 22 -4.21 1.39 6.59
CA SER A 22 -4.93 2.01 5.47
C SER A 22 -6.23 1.26 5.14
N GLU A 23 -7.14 1.97 4.50
CA GLU A 23 -8.30 1.41 3.82
C GLU A 23 -8.04 1.49 2.31
N VAL A 24 -8.15 0.38 1.60
CA VAL A 24 -7.84 0.32 0.16
C VAL A 24 -8.96 -0.33 -0.63
N TYR A 25 -9.17 0.20 -1.83
CA TYR A 25 -10.01 -0.41 -2.86
C TYR A 25 -9.14 -1.16 -3.86
N ILE A 26 -9.45 -2.43 -4.10
CA ILE A 26 -8.76 -3.23 -5.10
C ILE A 26 -9.53 -3.12 -6.41
N LEU A 27 -8.91 -2.56 -7.45
CA LEU A 27 -9.55 -2.45 -8.76
C LEU A 27 -10.04 -3.82 -9.25
N SER A 28 -11.28 -3.83 -9.73
CA SER A 28 -11.87 -4.99 -10.37
C SER A 28 -11.21 -5.28 -11.72
N LYS A 29 -11.51 -6.44 -12.30
CA LYS A 29 -11.03 -6.81 -13.64
C LYS A 29 -11.48 -5.80 -14.71
N ASP A 30 -12.72 -5.33 -14.63
CA ASP A 30 -13.30 -4.43 -15.65
C ASP A 30 -12.70 -3.01 -15.57
N GLU A 31 -12.15 -2.65 -14.41
CA GLU A 31 -11.38 -1.42 -14.21
C GLU A 31 -9.89 -1.57 -14.59
N GLY A 32 -9.50 -2.71 -15.19
CA GLY A 32 -8.12 -3.00 -15.56
C GLY A 32 -7.23 -3.45 -14.39
N GLY A 33 -7.85 -3.86 -13.28
CA GLY A 33 -7.18 -4.39 -12.11
C GLY A 33 -6.75 -5.85 -12.26
N ARG A 34 -6.68 -6.54 -11.12
CA ARG A 34 -6.26 -7.95 -11.08
C ARG A 34 -7.37 -8.86 -11.59
N HIS A 35 -6.98 -9.97 -12.21
CA HIS A 35 -7.92 -11.05 -12.59
C HIS A 35 -8.13 -12.08 -11.48
N THR A 36 -7.16 -12.22 -10.58
CA THR A 36 -7.14 -13.23 -9.52
C THR A 36 -6.93 -12.58 -8.16
N PRO A 37 -7.42 -13.21 -7.07
CA PRO A 37 -7.17 -12.72 -5.73
C PRO A 37 -5.68 -12.65 -5.40
N PHE A 38 -5.36 -11.95 -4.32
CA PHE A 38 -4.06 -12.04 -3.67
C PHE A 38 -4.23 -12.52 -2.22
N PHE A 39 -3.16 -13.08 -1.69
CA PHE A 39 -3.11 -13.71 -0.38
C PHE A 39 -2.14 -12.98 0.54
N LYS A 40 -2.12 -13.38 1.81
CA LYS A 40 -1.08 -12.98 2.75
C LYS A 40 0.32 -13.22 2.16
N GLY A 41 1.20 -12.25 2.30
CA GLY A 41 2.55 -12.29 1.73
C GLY A 41 2.68 -11.63 0.35
N TYR A 42 1.59 -11.07 -0.20
CA TYR A 42 1.67 -10.18 -1.36
C TYR A 42 2.57 -8.96 -1.05
N ARG A 43 3.47 -8.63 -1.98
CA ARG A 43 4.43 -7.53 -1.86
C ARG A 43 4.35 -6.56 -3.04
N PRO A 44 3.33 -5.69 -3.09
CA PRO A 44 3.20 -4.70 -4.16
C PRO A 44 4.15 -3.52 -3.94
N GLN A 45 4.23 -2.68 -4.97
CA GLN A 45 4.76 -1.33 -4.86
C GLN A 45 3.64 -0.36 -4.48
N PHE A 46 3.94 0.53 -3.53
CA PHE A 46 3.05 1.58 -3.06
C PHE A 46 3.54 2.92 -3.58
N TYR A 47 2.69 3.59 -4.37
CA TYR A 47 3.00 4.90 -4.91
C TYR A 47 2.66 6.00 -3.90
N PHE A 48 3.68 6.72 -3.44
CA PHE A 48 3.53 7.90 -2.60
C PHE A 48 4.06 9.14 -3.30
N ARG A 49 3.13 9.98 -3.78
CA ARG A 49 3.37 11.26 -4.49
C ARG A 49 4.23 11.13 -5.75
N THR A 50 5.50 10.81 -5.61
CA THR A 50 6.47 10.77 -6.70
C THR A 50 7.27 9.48 -6.74
N THR A 51 7.16 8.60 -5.75
CA THR A 51 7.98 7.39 -5.67
C THR A 51 7.15 6.15 -5.40
N ASP A 52 7.65 5.02 -5.89
CA ASP A 52 7.15 3.69 -5.61
C ASP A 52 8.06 3.03 -4.58
N VAL A 53 7.47 2.54 -3.49
CA VAL A 53 8.20 1.82 -2.44
C VAL A 53 7.58 0.45 -2.27
N THR A 54 8.38 -0.61 -2.27
CA THR A 54 7.85 -1.97 -2.05
C THR A 54 7.38 -2.09 -0.60
N GLY A 55 6.27 -2.78 -0.36
CA GLY A 55 5.79 -3.03 1.00
C GLY A 55 5.21 -4.42 1.18
N THR A 56 5.18 -4.89 2.41
CA THR A 56 4.41 -6.08 2.80
C THR A 56 3.05 -5.67 3.36
N ILE A 57 2.07 -6.54 3.19
CA ILE A 57 0.72 -6.33 3.73
C ILE A 57 0.39 -7.37 4.81
N GLU A 58 -0.25 -6.91 5.87
CA GLU A 58 -0.91 -7.71 6.89
C GLU A 58 -2.42 -7.52 6.71
N LEU A 59 -3.12 -8.60 6.39
CA LEU A 59 -4.58 -8.62 6.24
C LEU A 59 -5.26 -8.74 7.63
N PRO A 60 -6.52 -8.30 7.77
CA PRO A 60 -7.27 -8.47 9.00
C PRO A 60 -7.40 -9.95 9.40
N GLU A 61 -7.63 -10.18 10.69
CA GLU A 61 -7.83 -11.54 11.21
C GLU A 61 -9.02 -12.22 10.51
N GLY A 62 -8.84 -13.49 10.12
CA GLY A 62 -9.84 -14.27 9.38
C GLY A 62 -9.89 -14.00 7.87
N VAL A 63 -9.16 -13.01 7.35
CA VAL A 63 -9.08 -12.76 5.90
C VAL A 63 -7.87 -13.46 5.29
N GLU A 64 -8.12 -14.52 4.54
CA GLU A 64 -7.06 -15.30 3.88
C GLU A 64 -6.69 -14.73 2.50
N MET A 65 -7.67 -14.16 1.80
CA MET A 65 -7.51 -13.62 0.45
C MET A 65 -8.37 -12.37 0.22
N VAL A 66 -7.98 -11.56 -0.75
CA VAL A 66 -8.70 -10.35 -1.16
C VAL A 66 -9.04 -10.44 -2.64
N MET A 67 -10.30 -10.21 -3.00
CA MET A 67 -10.80 -10.30 -4.36
C MET A 67 -10.67 -8.94 -5.08
N PRO A 68 -10.50 -8.94 -6.41
CA PRO A 68 -10.66 -7.73 -7.20
C PRO A 68 -12.08 -7.15 -7.03
N GLY A 69 -12.18 -5.85 -6.72
CA GLY A 69 -13.42 -5.15 -6.39
C GLY A 69 -13.69 -4.97 -4.89
N ASP A 70 -12.88 -5.57 -4.01
CA ASP A 70 -13.06 -5.45 -2.56
C ASP A 70 -12.54 -4.12 -2.01
N ASN A 71 -13.16 -3.67 -0.91
CA ASN A 71 -12.63 -2.63 -0.03
C ASN A 71 -12.17 -3.30 1.26
N ILE A 72 -10.94 -3.03 1.70
CA ILE A 72 -10.37 -3.69 2.87
C ILE A 72 -9.42 -2.80 3.65
N LYS A 73 -9.41 -2.96 4.97
CA LYS A 73 -8.37 -2.43 5.84
C LYS A 73 -7.14 -3.32 5.83
N MET A 74 -5.95 -2.74 5.70
CA MET A 74 -4.70 -3.49 5.82
C MET A 74 -3.62 -2.68 6.53
N VAL A 75 -2.71 -3.37 7.17
CA VAL A 75 -1.50 -2.77 7.74
C VAL A 75 -0.36 -3.01 6.76
N VAL A 76 0.31 -1.94 6.36
CA VAL A 76 1.42 -1.97 5.40
C VAL A 76 2.73 -1.68 6.12
N THR A 77 3.78 -2.41 5.75
CA THR A 77 5.16 -2.09 6.14
C THR A 77 6.02 -1.91 4.89
N LEU A 78 6.55 -0.70 4.69
CA LEU A 78 7.44 -0.33 3.58
C LEU A 78 8.85 -0.90 3.80
N ILE A 79 9.49 -1.34 2.71
CA ILE A 79 10.84 -1.94 2.65
C ILE A 79 11.77 -1.03 1.86
#